data_AF-A0A9E3QIH7-F1
#
_entry.id   AF-A0A9E3QIH7-F1
#
_cell.length_a   1.000
_cell.length_b   1.000
_cell.length_c   1.000
_cell.angle_alpha   90.00
_cell.angle_beta   90.00
_cell.angle_gamma   90.00
#
_symmetry.space_group_name_H-M   'P 1'
#
loop_
_entity.id
_entity.type
_entity.pdbx_description
1 polymer ?
#
loop_
_entity_poly.entity_id
_entity_poly.type
_entity_poly.pdbx_seq_one_letter_code
_entity_poly.pdbx_strand_id
1 'polypeptide(L)'
;VPPVALYVISLVAHPVFGPARYTLFVAPAYLLLVARGLAKLPRPVGLLLAASGAWLSGIALGESVYAPDLKADWRAAAALVARECPADRAIVVVATDAERNVEVETARYYLGPEVAVLPAERADEILERLPESPKCLWLAIGVRKGRPIAAMRKMPRARWEAGRVFDLPGLRLYRARGED
;
A
#
# COMPACT_ATOMS: atom_id res chain seq x y z
N VAL A 1 20.70 -10.62 -26.71
CA VAL A 1 21.50 -10.56 -25.46
C VAL A 1 21.09 -9.42 -24.53
N PRO A 2 20.85 -8.16 -24.99
CA PRO A 2 20.48 -7.05 -24.08
C PRO A 2 19.20 -7.29 -23.24
N PRO A 3 18.10 -7.85 -23.77
CA PRO A 3 16.86 -8.01 -23.00
C PRO A 3 16.97 -9.04 -21.87
N VAL A 4 17.71 -10.13 -22.09
CA VAL A 4 17.89 -11.19 -21.08
C VAL A 4 18.77 -10.67 -19.94
N ALA A 5 19.82 -9.91 -20.26
CA ALA A 5 20.66 -9.27 -19.25
C ALA A 5 19.85 -8.25 -18.42
N LEU A 6 19.03 -7.40 -19.07
CA LEU A 6 18.14 -6.47 -18.37
C LEU A 6 17.10 -7.19 -17.50
N TYR A 7 16.55 -8.31 -17.98
CA TYR A 7 15.62 -9.13 -17.20
C TYR A 7 16.29 -9.72 -15.96
N VAL A 8 17.47 -10.32 -16.11
CA VAL A 8 18.24 -10.85 -14.97
C VAL A 8 18.64 -9.74 -14.00
N ILE A 9 19.05 -8.57 -14.50
CA ILE A 9 19.33 -7.41 -13.66
C ILE A 9 18.06 -6.94 -12.92
N SER A 10 16.90 -6.95 -13.57
CA SER A 10 15.62 -6.57 -12.94
C SER A 10 15.13 -7.55 -11.86
N LEU A 11 15.66 -8.78 -11.84
CA LEU A 11 15.39 -9.75 -10.77
C LEU A 11 16.22 -9.48 -9.50
N VAL A 12 17.36 -8.80 -9.63
CA VAL A 12 18.35 -8.60 -8.55
C VAL A 12 18.42 -7.15 -8.08
N ALA A 13 18.29 -6.19 -9.00
CA ALA A 13 18.24 -4.76 -8.73
C ALA A 13 16.80 -4.24 -8.85
N HIS A 14 16.49 -3.15 -8.12
CA HIS A 14 15.21 -2.42 -8.26
C HIS A 14 14.77 -2.34 -9.72
N PRO A 15 13.45 -2.43 -10.02
CA PRO A 15 12.96 -2.52 -11.39
C PRO A 15 13.61 -1.42 -12.24
N VAL A 16 14.39 -1.86 -13.24
CA VAL A 16 15.20 -0.99 -14.11
C VAL A 16 14.31 0.03 -14.82
N PHE A 17 13.07 -0.36 -15.09
CA PHE A 17 12.01 0.53 -15.47
C PHE A 17 11.41 1.15 -14.21
N GLY A 18 11.43 2.48 -14.13
CA GLY A 18 10.81 3.25 -13.05
C GLY A 18 9.31 2.93 -12.86
N PRO A 19 8.57 3.67 -12.02
CA PRO A 19 7.19 3.31 -11.68
C PRO A 19 6.35 2.97 -12.91
N ALA A 20 5.57 1.89 -12.84
CA ALA A 20 4.87 1.24 -13.96
C ALA A 20 4.02 2.21 -14.83
N ARG A 21 3.65 3.38 -14.29
CA ARG A 21 3.05 4.48 -15.07
C ARG A 21 3.86 4.87 -16.30
N TYR A 22 5.19 4.76 -16.29
CA TYR A 22 6.02 5.11 -17.43
C TYR A 22 5.99 4.06 -18.54
N THR A 23 5.60 2.82 -18.24
CA THR A 23 5.43 1.78 -19.27
C THR A 23 4.12 1.93 -20.04
N LEU A 24 3.16 2.73 -19.55
CA LEU A 24 1.88 2.97 -20.25
C LEU A 24 2.07 3.56 -21.64
N PHE A 25 3.03 4.49 -21.81
CA PHE A 25 3.29 5.13 -23.10
C PHE A 25 3.94 4.20 -24.12
N VAL A 26 4.76 3.25 -23.64
CA VAL A 26 5.51 2.31 -24.49
C VAL A 26 4.72 1.02 -24.73
N ALA A 27 3.71 0.73 -23.90
CA ALA A 27 2.92 -0.50 -23.96
C ALA A 27 2.33 -0.79 -25.35
N PRO A 28 1.72 0.16 -26.08
CA PRO A 28 1.14 -0.15 -27.40
C PRO A 28 2.21 -0.61 -28.41
N ALA A 29 3.34 0.09 -28.47
CA ALA A 29 4.45 -0.27 -29.37
C ALA A 29 5.06 -1.63 -29.00
N TYR A 30 5.20 -1.89 -27.70
CA TYR A 30 5.68 -3.17 -27.18
C TYR A 30 4.73 -4.33 -27.57
N LEU A 31 3.41 -4.16 -27.40
CA LEU A 31 2.43 -5.18 -27.77
C LEU A 31 2.43 -5.47 -29.28
N LEU A 32 2.58 -4.45 -30.13
CA LEU A 32 2.72 -4.65 -31.58
C LEU A 32 3.98 -5.43 -31.94
N LEU A 33 5.10 -5.17 -31.26
CA LEU A 33 6.34 -5.90 -31.46
C LEU A 33 6.22 -7.37 -31.05
N VAL A 34 5.59 -7.63 -29.89
CA VAL A 34 5.31 -8.99 -29.42
C VAL A 34 4.39 -9.73 -30.40
N ALA A 35 3.30 -9.09 -30.84
CA ALA A 35 2.38 -9.67 -31.83
C ALA A 35 3.09 -10.00 -33.15
N ARG A 36 3.95 -9.10 -33.65
CA ARG A 36 4.76 -9.34 -34.86
C ARG A 36 5.75 -10.50 -34.66
N GLY A 37 6.34 -10.64 -33.48
CA GLY A 37 7.20 -11.77 -33.13
C GLY A 37 6.45 -13.10 -33.15
N LEU A 38 5.27 -13.15 -32.51
CA LEU A 38 4.40 -14.32 -32.47
C LEU A 38 3.91 -14.72 -33.87
N ALA A 39 3.62 -13.75 -34.73
CA ALA A 39 3.16 -14.01 -36.10
C ALA A 39 4.21 -14.69 -37.00
N LYS A 40 5.50 -14.64 -36.63
CA LYS A 40 6.58 -15.31 -37.36
C LYS A 40 6.82 -16.76 -36.94
N LEU A 41 6.18 -17.22 -35.86
CA LEU A 41 6.30 -18.59 -35.38
C LEU A 41 5.33 -19.53 -36.11
N PRO A 42 5.59 -20.84 -36.15
CA PRO A 42 4.61 -21.82 -36.59
C PRO A 42 3.30 -21.62 -35.84
N ARG A 43 2.16 -21.60 -36.55
CA ARG A 43 0.82 -21.35 -35.99
C ARG A 43 0.54 -22.03 -34.64
N PRO A 44 0.78 -23.34 -34.45
CA PRO A 44 0.47 -23.98 -33.18
C PRO A 44 1.31 -23.42 -32.02
N VAL A 45 2.59 -23.13 -32.27
CA VAL A 45 3.50 -22.56 -31.26
C VAL A 45 3.13 -21.11 -30.95
N GLY A 46 2.85 -20.31 -31.98
CA GLY A 46 2.44 -18.91 -31.82
C GLY A 46 1.13 -18.78 -31.04
N LEU A 47 0.13 -19.63 -31.32
CA LEU A 47 -1.13 -19.66 -30.59
C LEU A 47 -0.95 -20.07 -29.13
N LEU A 48 -0.14 -21.10 -28.87
CA LEU A 48 0.15 -21.55 -27.51
C LEU A 48 0.79 -20.43 -26.69
N LEU A 49 1.81 -19.76 -27.22
CA LEU A 49 2.49 -18.66 -26.53
C LEU A 49 1.57 -17.45 -26.32
N ALA A 50 0.75 -17.11 -27.32
CA ALA A 50 -0.24 -16.04 -27.20
C ALA A 50 -1.26 -16.35 -26.09
N ALA A 51 -1.80 -17.58 -26.07
CA ALA A 51 -2.76 -18.02 -25.06
C ALA A 51 -2.13 -18.03 -23.65
N SER A 52 -0.91 -18.55 -23.50
CA SER A 52 -0.19 -18.51 -22.22
C SER A 52 0.09 -17.09 -21.75
N GLY A 53 0.49 -16.19 -22.66
CA GLY A 53 0.72 -14.79 -22.33
C GLY A 53 -0.57 -14.07 -21.90
N ALA A 54 -1.68 -14.31 -22.60
CA ALA A 54 -2.99 -13.77 -22.24
C ALA A 54 -3.46 -14.30 -20.87
N TRP A 55 -3.28 -15.60 -20.63
CA TRP A 55 -3.61 -16.24 -19.36
C TRP A 55 -2.82 -15.65 -18.19
N LEU A 56 -1.48 -15.56 -18.31
CA LEU A 56 -0.62 -14.96 -17.29
C LEU A 56 -0.96 -13.49 -17.04
N SER A 57 -1.28 -12.73 -18.10
CA SER A 57 -1.74 -11.34 -17.98
C SER A 57 -3.07 -11.26 -17.23
N GLY A 58 -3.99 -12.20 -17.47
CA GLY A 58 -5.25 -12.30 -16.75
C GLY A 58 -5.05 -12.54 -15.25
N ILE A 59 -4.16 -13.46 -14.87
CA ILE A 59 -3.79 -13.70 -13.46
C ILE A 59 -3.19 -12.42 -12.85
N ALA A 60 -2.25 -11.78 -13.53
CA ALA A 60 -1.59 -10.56 -13.04
C ALA A 60 -2.56 -9.38 -12.88
N LEU A 61 -3.52 -9.22 -13.80
CA LEU A 61 -4.60 -8.24 -13.69
C LEU A 61 -5.51 -8.54 -12.49
N GLY A 62 -5.83 -9.82 -12.25
CA GLY A 62 -6.56 -10.27 -11.06
C GLY A 62 -5.91 -9.78 -9.77
N GLU A 63 -4.60 -9.97 -9.63
CA GLU A 63 -3.87 -9.60 -8.41
C GLU A 63 -3.61 -8.09 -8.26
N SER A 64 -3.66 -7.31 -9.35
CA SER A 64 -3.32 -5.89 -9.35
C SER A 64 -4.53 -4.95 -9.39
N VAL A 65 -5.64 -5.36 -10.01
CA VAL A 65 -6.85 -4.53 -10.17
C VAL A 65 -7.94 -4.95 -9.20
N TYR A 66 -8.10 -6.25 -8.95
CA TYR A 66 -9.20 -6.80 -8.15
C TYR A 66 -8.81 -7.22 -6.74
N ALA A 67 -7.65 -6.73 -6.25
CA ALA A 67 -7.23 -6.89 -4.87
C ALA A 67 -7.67 -5.65 -4.07
N PRO A 68 -8.86 -5.64 -3.42
CA PRO A 68 -9.35 -4.49 -2.65
C PRO A 68 -8.44 -4.16 -1.46
N ASP A 69 -7.60 -5.10 -1.04
CA ASP A 69 -6.57 -4.96 -0.02
C ASP A 69 -5.24 -4.39 -0.55
N LEU A 70 -5.13 -4.11 -1.85
CA LEU A 70 -3.91 -3.55 -2.44
C LEU A 70 -3.71 -2.08 -2.06
N LYS A 71 -4.80 -1.35 -1.80
CA LYS A 71 -4.77 0.06 -1.39
C LYS A 71 -5.53 0.21 -0.08
N ALA A 72 -4.91 0.84 0.90
CA ALA A 72 -5.57 1.20 2.15
C ALA A 72 -6.77 2.13 1.87
N ASP A 73 -7.94 1.75 2.38
CA ASP A 73 -9.16 2.56 2.28
C ASP A 73 -9.14 3.72 3.29
N TRP A 74 -8.32 4.72 2.98
CA TRP A 74 -8.20 5.93 3.77
C TRP A 74 -9.47 6.79 3.77
N ARG A 75 -10.36 6.61 2.80
CA ARG A 75 -11.65 7.31 2.77
C ARG A 75 -12.58 6.80 3.86
N ALA A 76 -12.73 5.47 3.97
CA ALA A 76 -13.48 4.87 5.05
C ALA A 76 -12.83 5.12 6.42
N ALA A 77 -11.49 5.11 6.47
CA ALA A 77 -10.74 5.45 7.67
C ALA A 77 -11.03 6.87 8.17
N ALA A 78 -11.00 7.86 7.27
CA ALA A 78 -11.28 9.25 7.63
C ALA A 78 -12.72 9.44 8.12
N ALA A 79 -13.70 8.81 7.47
CA ALA A 79 -15.08 8.82 7.92
C ALA A 79 -15.25 8.18 9.31
N LEU A 80 -14.53 7.09 9.58
CA LEU A 80 -14.53 6.44 10.89
C LEU A 80 -13.90 7.33 11.96
N VAL A 81 -12.71 7.88 11.70
CA VAL A 81 -11.99 8.76 12.63
C VAL A 81 -12.86 9.98 12.97
N ALA A 82 -13.46 10.64 11.96
CA ALA A 82 -14.33 11.79 12.17
C ALA A 82 -15.59 11.47 12.97
N ARG A 83 -16.14 10.25 12.84
CA ARG A 83 -17.32 9.81 13.60
C ARG A 83 -16.99 9.52 15.06
N GLU A 84 -15.85 8.88 15.31
CA GLU A 84 -15.46 8.43 16.64
C GLU A 84 -14.76 9.52 17.46
N CYS A 85 -14.21 10.53 16.79
CA CYS A 85 -13.40 11.60 17.38
C CYS A 85 -13.59 12.93 16.62
N PRO A 86 -14.02 14.01 17.30
CA PRO A 86 -13.98 15.35 16.73
C PRO A 86 -12.56 15.72 16.27
N ALA A 87 -12.46 16.40 15.13
CA ALA A 87 -11.22 16.55 14.36
C ALA A 87 -10.10 17.32 15.08
N ASP A 88 -10.41 18.10 16.12
CA ASP A 88 -9.45 18.92 16.88
C ASP A 88 -8.56 18.12 17.85
N ARG A 89 -8.75 16.80 17.97
CA ARG A 89 -8.07 15.98 18.99
C ARG A 89 -7.60 14.60 18.51
N ALA A 90 -7.69 14.32 17.21
CA ALA A 90 -7.30 13.03 16.66
C ALA A 90 -5.83 13.04 16.21
N ILE A 91 -5.06 12.06 16.70
CA ILE A 91 -3.73 11.75 16.20
C ILE A 91 -3.77 10.36 15.57
N VAL A 92 -3.40 10.25 14.30
CA VAL A 92 -3.33 8.99 13.57
C VAL A 92 -1.87 8.66 13.30
N VAL A 93 -1.40 7.58 13.91
CA VAL A 93 -0.07 7.04 13.70
C VAL A 93 -0.14 5.99 12.59
N VAL A 94 0.69 6.12 11.56
CA VAL A 94 0.70 5.21 10.40
C VAL A 94 1.90 4.28 10.49
N ALA A 95 1.66 2.98 10.70
CA ALA A 95 2.66 1.92 10.61
C ALA A 95 2.93 1.61 9.13
N THR A 96 3.87 2.35 8.56
CA THR A 96 4.36 2.17 7.20
C THR A 96 5.85 1.89 7.21
N ASP A 97 6.41 1.63 6.03
CA ASP A 97 7.85 1.56 5.82
C ASP A 97 8.38 2.98 5.62
N ALA A 98 9.25 3.43 6.52
CA ALA A 98 9.86 4.77 6.52
C ALA A 98 10.44 5.19 5.16
N GLU A 99 10.90 4.24 4.35
CA GLU A 99 11.52 4.53 3.06
C GLU A 99 10.52 4.97 1.98
N ARG A 100 9.22 4.70 2.16
CA ARG A 100 8.22 4.95 1.11
C ARG A 100 7.33 6.15 1.39
N ASN A 101 7.03 6.52 2.65
CA ASN A 101 6.21 7.68 3.09
C ASN A 101 4.84 7.91 2.38
N VAL A 102 4.47 7.14 1.35
CA VAL A 102 3.27 7.32 0.54
C VAL A 102 2.01 7.19 1.38
N GLU A 103 2.00 6.26 2.33
CA GLU A 103 0.83 6.02 3.20
C GLU A 103 0.58 7.18 4.17
N VAL A 104 1.64 7.81 4.69
CA VAL A 104 1.53 8.97 5.59
C VAL A 104 0.93 10.16 4.84
N GLU A 105 1.44 10.45 3.65
CA GLU A 105 0.92 11.55 2.82
C GLU A 105 -0.50 11.26 2.31
N THR A 106 -0.80 10.01 1.97
CA THR A 106 -2.16 9.61 1.60
C THR A 106 -3.12 9.79 2.78
N ALA A 107 -2.72 9.37 3.98
CA ALA A 107 -3.51 9.56 5.19
C ALA A 107 -3.76 11.05 5.47
N ARG A 108 -2.73 11.91 5.38
CA ARG A 108 -2.86 13.38 5.53
C ARG A 108 -3.88 13.96 4.56
N TYR A 109 -3.82 13.54 3.29
CA TYR A 109 -4.74 14.00 2.26
C TYR A 109 -6.21 13.69 2.61
N TYR A 110 -6.50 12.47 3.10
CA TYR A 110 -7.89 12.07 3.40
C TYR A 110 -8.39 12.54 4.76
N LEU A 111 -7.52 12.59 5.78
CA LEU A 111 -7.87 12.99 7.14
C LEU A 111 -7.97 14.52 7.28
N GLY A 112 -7.34 15.26 6.38
CA GLY A 112 -7.32 16.71 6.41
C GLY A 112 -6.30 17.29 7.40
N PRO A 113 -6.14 18.62 7.43
CA PRO A 113 -5.10 19.29 8.21
C PRO A 113 -5.34 19.28 9.73
N GLU A 114 -6.59 19.07 10.16
CA GLU A 114 -6.98 19.08 11.58
C GLU A 114 -6.49 17.83 12.34
N VAL A 115 -6.28 16.73 11.62
CA VAL A 115 -5.84 15.46 12.20
C VAL A 115 -4.33 15.33 12.07
N ALA A 116 -3.64 15.21 13.20
CA ALA A 116 -2.19 15.03 13.18
C ALA A 116 -1.84 13.61 12.71
N VAL A 117 -1.16 13.50 11.57
CA VAL A 117 -0.72 12.22 11.01
C VAL A 117 0.78 12.04 11.19
N LEU A 118 1.16 11.02 11.96
CA LEU A 118 2.55 10.74 12.35
C LEU A 118 3.04 9.41 11.75
N PRO A 119 4.27 9.36 11.22
CA PRO A 119 4.91 8.10 10.88
C PRO A 119 5.24 7.32 12.17
N ALA A 120 5.05 6.00 12.15
CA ALA A 120 5.27 5.12 13.30
C ALA A 120 6.66 5.25 13.92
N GLU A 121 7.69 5.50 13.12
CA GLU A 121 9.10 5.58 13.56
C GLU A 121 9.37 6.78 14.45
N ARG A 122 8.57 7.84 14.33
CA ARG A 122 8.71 9.08 15.11
C ARG A 122 7.56 9.29 16.08
N ALA A 123 6.62 8.35 16.12
CA ALA A 123 5.40 8.49 16.90
C ALA A 123 5.71 8.62 18.38
N ASP A 124 6.57 7.76 18.94
CA ASP A 124 6.87 7.77 20.38
C ASP A 124 7.54 9.07 20.83
N GLU A 125 8.57 9.54 20.11
CA GLU A 125 9.25 10.81 20.40
C GLU A 125 8.27 12.01 20.39
N ILE A 126 7.34 12.02 19.44
CA ILE A 126 6.37 13.11 19.30
C ILE A 126 5.29 13.00 20.38
N LEU A 127 4.78 11.80 20.64
CA LEU A 127 3.73 11.55 21.63
C LEU A 127 4.22 11.82 23.05
N GLU A 128 5.49 11.53 23.38
CA GLU A 128 6.09 11.84 24.69
C GLU A 128 6.26 13.35 24.93
N ARG A 129 6.39 14.14 23.86
CA ARG A 129 6.53 15.60 23.92
C ARG A 129 5.19 16.32 23.99
N LEU A 130 4.07 15.63 23.84
CA LEU A 130 2.76 16.26 23.94
C LEU A 130 2.48 16.63 25.41
N PRO A 131 2.06 17.88 25.68
CA PRO A 131 1.77 18.33 27.04
C PRO A 131 0.55 17.63 27.67
N GLU A 132 -0.34 17.08 26.84
CA GLU A 132 -1.50 16.30 27.26
C GLU A 132 -1.62 15.01 26.44
N SER A 133 -2.06 13.94 27.09
CA SER A 133 -2.37 12.68 26.40
C SER A 133 -3.49 12.91 25.36
N PRO A 134 -3.27 12.54 24.08
CA PRO A 134 -4.30 12.73 23.06
C PRO A 134 -5.56 11.92 23.40
N LYS A 135 -6.71 12.59 23.44
CA LYS A 135 -8.01 11.96 23.71
C LYS A 135 -8.38 10.91 22.67
N CYS A 136 -7.84 11.03 21.47
CA CYS A 136 -8.13 10.19 20.33
C CYS A 136 -6.86 9.80 19.59
N LEU A 137 -6.25 8.71 20.03
CA LEU A 137 -5.04 8.16 19.42
C LEU A 137 -5.38 6.91 18.63
N TRP A 138 -5.03 6.92 17.35
CA TRP A 138 -5.25 5.83 16.41
C TRP A 138 -3.94 5.30 15.85
N LEU A 139 -3.86 3.99 15.65
CA LEU A 139 -2.79 3.33 14.92
C LEU A 139 -3.38 2.69 13.67
N ALA A 140 -2.85 3.08 12.52
CA ALA A 140 -3.24 2.59 11.21
C ALA A 140 -2.15 1.66 10.66
N ILE A 141 -2.53 0.44 10.30
CA ILE A 141 -1.63 -0.59 9.79
C ILE A 141 -2.14 -1.08 8.44
N GLY A 142 -1.30 -1.03 7.40
CA GLY A 142 -1.64 -1.63 6.11
C GLY A 142 -1.81 -3.14 6.22
N VAL A 143 -2.86 -3.69 5.63
CA VAL A 143 -3.19 -5.13 5.66
C VAL A 143 -3.29 -5.66 4.23
N ARG A 144 -2.65 -6.80 3.96
CA ARG A 144 -2.76 -7.52 2.69
C ARG A 144 -3.10 -8.98 2.95
N LYS A 145 -4.13 -9.49 2.28
CA LYS A 145 -4.69 -10.84 2.45
C LYS A 145 -4.95 -11.18 3.92
N GLY A 146 -5.49 -10.20 4.66
CA GLY A 146 -5.79 -10.30 6.10
C GLY A 146 -4.57 -10.25 7.04
N ARG A 147 -3.35 -10.04 6.51
CA ARG A 147 -2.11 -9.98 7.29
C ARG A 147 -1.51 -8.57 7.27
N PRO A 148 -1.04 -8.05 8.41
CA PRO A 148 -0.28 -6.79 8.44
C PRO A 148 0.94 -6.83 7.52
N ILE A 149 1.10 -5.80 6.70
CA ILE A 149 2.23 -5.66 5.75
C ILE A 149 3.48 -5.15 6.48
N ALA A 150 3.29 -4.23 7.43
CA ALA A 150 4.35 -3.73 8.29
C ALA A 150 4.40 -4.56 9.58
N ALA A 151 5.61 -4.95 9.98
CA ALA A 151 5.78 -5.57 11.29
C ALA A 151 5.54 -4.51 12.37
N MET A 152 4.51 -4.71 13.21
CA MET A 152 4.31 -3.99 14.49
C MET A 152 5.52 -4.07 15.44
N ARG A 153 6.62 -4.72 15.02
CA ARG A 153 7.78 -5.09 15.81
C ARG A 153 8.51 -3.90 16.43
N LYS A 154 8.27 -2.68 15.94
CA LYS A 154 8.84 -1.43 16.48
C LYS A 154 7.91 -0.63 17.36
N MET A 155 6.65 -1.07 17.59
CA MET A 155 5.71 -0.30 18.40
C MET A 155 5.46 -0.93 19.78
N PRO A 156 5.35 -0.12 20.85
CA PRO A 156 4.99 -0.61 22.17
C PRO A 156 3.55 -1.17 22.15
N ARG A 157 3.44 -2.49 22.04
CA ARG A 157 2.16 -3.22 21.94
C ARG A 157 1.17 -2.91 23.06
N ALA A 158 1.67 -2.63 24.27
CA ALA A 158 0.86 -2.41 25.47
C ALA A 158 -0.17 -1.27 25.32
N ARG A 159 0.14 -0.21 24.56
CA ARG A 159 -0.76 0.94 24.34
C ARG A 159 -1.88 0.64 23.33
N TRP A 160 -1.71 -0.36 22.48
CA TRP A 160 -2.58 -0.64 21.33
C TRP A 160 -3.36 -1.96 21.45
N GLU A 161 -2.85 -2.92 22.23
CA GLU A 161 -3.47 -4.25 22.42
C GLU A 161 -4.78 -4.20 23.22
N ALA A 162 -5.01 -3.16 24.01
CA ALA A 162 -6.24 -2.99 24.80
C ALA A 162 -7.36 -2.20 24.08
N GLY A 163 -7.14 -1.87 22.80
CA GLY A 163 -7.98 -0.99 22.00
C GLY A 163 -9.13 -1.66 21.23
N ARG A 164 -10.05 -0.86 20.68
CA ARG A 164 -11.00 -1.32 19.66
C ARG A 164 -10.29 -1.45 18.31
N VAL A 165 -10.57 -2.54 17.60
CA VAL A 165 -10.00 -2.83 16.28
C VAL A 165 -11.07 -2.67 15.20
N PHE A 166 -10.72 -2.01 14.11
CA PHE A 166 -11.58 -1.83 12.94
C PHE A 166 -10.85 -2.33 11.70
N ASP A 167 -11.44 -3.31 11.03
CA ASP A 167 -10.93 -3.84 9.77
C ASP A 167 -11.58 -3.11 8.59
N LEU A 168 -10.75 -2.49 7.76
CA LEU A 168 -11.12 -1.83 6.52
C LEU A 168 -10.38 -2.52 5.35
N PRO A 169 -10.86 -2.39 4.11
CA PRO A 169 -10.10 -2.88 2.94
C PRO A 169 -8.69 -2.28 2.91
N GLY A 170 -7.67 -3.14 2.95
CA GLY A 170 -6.27 -2.74 2.89
C GLY A 170 -5.72 -2.07 4.16
N LEU A 171 -6.53 -1.88 5.21
CA LEU A 171 -6.15 -1.10 6.39
C LEU A 171 -6.81 -1.64 7.66
N ARG A 172 -6.05 -1.72 8.75
CA ARG A 172 -6.57 -2.00 10.08
C ARG A 172 -6.27 -0.83 11.00
N LEU A 173 -7.30 -0.37 11.70
CA LEU A 173 -7.20 0.71 12.67
C LEU A 173 -7.33 0.17 14.08
N TYR A 174 -6.44 0.62 14.96
CA TYR A 174 -6.47 0.35 16.39
C TYR A 174 -6.68 1.67 17.12
N ARG A 175 -7.73 1.76 17.92
CA ARG A 175 -7.94 2.92 18.80
C ARG A 175 -7.28 2.64 20.13
N ALA A 176 -6.30 3.45 20.55
CA ALA A 176 -5.73 3.33 21.90
C ALA A 176 -6.84 3.55 22.95
N ARG A 177 -6.73 2.88 24.08
CA ARG A 177 -7.63 3.10 25.21
C ARG A 177 -7.28 4.47 25.81
N GLY A 178 -8.24 5.39 25.82
CA GLY A 178 -8.10 6.60 26.62
C GLY A 178 -8.05 6.19 28.09
N GLU A 179 -7.08 6.73 28.83
CA GLU A 179 -7.18 6.81 30.29
C GLU A 179 -8.24 7.90 30.55
N ASP A 180 -9.49 7.48 30.72
CA ASP A 180 -10.57 8.35 31.21
C ASP A 180 -10.36 8.66 32.70
#